data_AF-A0A916R773-F1
#
_entry.id   AF-A0A916R773-F1
#
_cell.length_a   1.000
_cell.length_b   1.000
_cell.length_c   1.000
_cell.angle_alpha   90.00
_cell.angle_beta   90.00
_cell.angle_gamma   90.00
#
_symmetry.space_group_name_H-M   'P 1'
#
loop_
_entity.id
_entity.type
_entity.pdbx_description
1 polymer ?
#
loop_
_entity_poly.entity_id
_entity_poly.type
_entity_poly.pdbx_seq_one_letter_code
_entity_poly.pdbx_strand_id
1 'polypeptide(L)' 'MQDNPVVQSLFEQIEIPLEDVNLQQEKVKNGENKPVDIRRHAEEWVADHQDLFDSWLSVALN' A
#
# COMPACT_ATOMS: atom_id res chain seq x y z
N MET A 1 -0.09 13.60 13.23
CA MET A 1 -0.44 12.19 13.55
C MET A 1 -1.15 12.05 14.89
N GLN A 2 -1.02 13.00 15.83
CA GLN A 2 -1.74 12.96 17.12
C GLN A 2 -3.28 13.04 17.03
N ASP A 3 -3.86 13.41 15.89
CA ASP A 3 -5.31 13.64 15.77
C ASP A 3 -6.13 12.41 15.37
N ASN A 4 -5.50 11.27 15.06
CA ASN A 4 -6.24 10.04 14.77
C ASN A 4 -5.42 8.79 15.15
N PRO A 5 -5.67 8.17 16.32
CA PRO A 5 -4.91 7.01 16.80
C PRO A 5 -5.03 5.79 15.88
N VAL A 6 -6.15 5.64 15.15
CA VAL A 6 -6.34 4.55 14.18
C VAL A 6 -5.39 4.70 12.99
N VAL A 7 -5.22 5.93 12.48
CA VAL A 7 -4.29 6.20 11.36
C VAL A 7 -2.85 5.99 11.80
N GLN A 8 -2.51 6.37 13.03
CA GLN A 8 -1.18 6.11 13.59
C GLN A 8 -0.91 4.60 13.66
N SER A 9 -1.84 3.84 14.25
CA SER A 9 -1.71 2.38 14.36
C SER A 9 -1.57 1.73 12.98
N LEU A 10 -2.39 2.15 12.01
CA LEU A 10 -2.28 1.65 10.64
C LEU A 10 -0.89 1.87 10.05
N PHE A 11 -0.31 3.07 10.16
CA PHE A 11 1.02 3.36 9.64
C PHE A 11 2.13 2.57 10.33
N GLU A 12 1.93 2.14 11.58
CA GLU A 12 2.86 1.26 12.29
C GLU A 12 2.81 -0.20 11.79
N GLN A 13 1.72 -0.61 11.12
CA GLN A 13 1.56 -1.97 10.61
C GLN A 13 1.96 -2.14 9.14
N ILE A 14 1.97 -1.06 8.35
CA ILE A 14 2.24 -1.15 6.91
C ILE A 14 3.66 -1.66 6.67
N GLU A 15 3.75 -2.83 6.05
CA GLU A 15 5.01 -3.42 5.60
C GLU A 15 4.82 -3.97 4.19
N ILE A 16 5.35 -3.25 3.19
CA ILE A 16 5.24 -3.65 1.78
C ILE A 16 6.46 -4.51 1.43
N PRO A 17 6.30 -5.72 0.86
CA PRO A 17 7.40 -6.54 0.41
C PRO A 17 8.33 -5.81 -0.56
N LEU A 18 9.65 -6.01 -0.42
CA LEU A 18 10.64 -5.34 -1.27
C LEU A 18 10.46 -5.70 -2.76
N GLU A 19 10.02 -6.92 -3.06
CA GLU A 19 9.73 -7.37 -4.41
C GLU A 19 8.63 -6.53 -5.08
N ASP A 20 7.56 -6.22 -4.35
CA ASP A 20 6.46 -5.40 -4.87
C ASP A 20 6.89 -3.96 -5.12
N VAL A 21 7.75 -3.41 -4.26
CA VAL A 21 8.37 -2.10 -4.49
C VAL A 21 9.17 -2.11 -5.79
N ASN A 22 9.95 -3.16 -6.04
CA ASN A 22 10.72 -3.28 -7.28
C ASN A 22 9.83 -3.41 -8.51
N LEU A 23 8.75 -4.19 -8.44
CA LEU A 23 7.76 -4.31 -9.51
C LEU A 23 7.11 -2.96 -9.83
N GLN A 24 6.75 -2.18 -8.81
CA GLN A 24 6.22 -0.82 -8.97
C GLN A 24 7.24 0.10 -9.67
N GLN A 25 8.51 0.07 -9.24
CA GLN A 25 9.58 0.84 -9.88
C GLN A 25 9.81 0.44 -11.34
N GLU A 26 9.67 -0.84 -11.67
CA GLU A 26 9.74 -1.31 -13.06
C GLU A 26 8.61 -0.75 -13.92
N LYS A 27 7.36 -0.79 -13.44
CA LYS A 27 6.20 -0.20 -14.16
C LYS A 27 6.44 1.30 -14.44
N VAL A 28 6.93 2.04 -13.44
CA VAL A 28 7.27 3.47 -13.59
C VAL A 28 8.37 3.70 -14.62
N LYS A 29 9.44 2.90 -14.57
CA LYS A 29 10.54 2.95 -15.54
C LYS A 29 10.06 2.65 -16.97
N ASN A 30 9.06 1.79 -17.11
CA ASN A 30 8.45 1.42 -18.39
C ASN A 30 7.41 2.43 -18.91
N GLY A 31 7.21 3.56 -18.21
CA GLY A 31 6.41 4.69 -18.67
C GLY A 31 5.07 4.88 -17.96
N GLU A 32 4.72 4.00 -17.03
CA GLU A 32 3.51 4.11 -16.20
C GLU A 32 3.77 5.03 -14.99
N ASN A 33 4.12 6.29 -15.25
CA ASN A 33 4.63 7.24 -14.25
C ASN A 33 3.70 8.43 -13.96
N LYS A 34 2.47 8.42 -14.49
CA LYS A 34 1.49 9.47 -14.22
C LYS A 34 0.74 9.18 -12.92
N PRO A 35 0.19 10.19 -12.22
CA PRO A 35 -0.57 9.96 -10.99
C PRO A 35 -1.71 8.95 -11.12
N VAL A 36 -2.36 8.88 -12.29
CA VAL A 36 -3.40 7.88 -12.57
C VAL A 36 -2.86 6.45 -12.63
N ASP A 37 -1.64 6.26 -13.16
CA ASP A 37 -0.98 4.96 -13.21
C ASP A 37 -0.57 4.51 -11.81
N ILE A 38 0.04 5.41 -11.03
CA ILE A 38 0.43 5.12 -9.65
C ILE A 38 -0.78 4.73 -8.79
N ARG A 39 -1.91 5.43 -8.95
CA ARG A 39 -3.15 5.08 -8.26
C ARG A 39 -3.64 3.69 -8.68
N ARG A 40 -3.68 3.41 -9.98
CA ARG A 40 -4.05 2.09 -10.49
C ARG A 40 -3.12 0.99 -9.97
N HIS A 41 -1.81 1.21 -9.92
CA HIS A 41 -0.85 0.23 -9.35
C HIS A 41 -1.15 -0.07 -7.89
N ALA A 42 -1.47 0.94 -7.09
CA ALA A 42 -1.82 0.76 -5.68
C ALA A 42 -3.13 -0.02 -5.52
N GLU A 43 -4.14 0.28 -6.35
CA GLU A 43 -5.42 -0.44 -6.37
C GLU A 43 -5.25 -1.91 -6.79
N GLU A 44 -4.44 -2.17 -7.83
CA GLU A 44 -4.06 -3.53 -8.26
C GLU A 44 -3.32 -4.27 -7.14
N TRP A 45 -2.33 -3.63 -6.51
CA TRP A 45 -1.56 -4.25 -5.43
C TRP A 45 -2.44 -4.62 -4.24
N VAL A 46 -3.36 -3.74 -3.82
CA VAL A 46 -4.32 -4.04 -2.73
C VAL A 46 -5.22 -5.21 -3.11
N ALA A 47 -5.71 -5.26 -4.35
CA ALA A 47 -6.55 -6.37 -4.80
C ALA A 47 -5.80 -7.71 -4.79
N ASP A 48 -4.51 -7.72 -5.17
CA ASP A 48 -3.66 -8.91 -5.17
C ASP A 48 -3.18 -9.30 -3.76
N HIS A 49 -3.21 -8.37 -2.79
CA HIS A 49 -2.74 -8.55 -1.41
C HIS A 49 -3.83 -8.29 -0.37
N GLN A 50 -5.10 -8.58 -0.71
CA GLN A 50 -6.25 -8.20 0.11
C GLN A 50 -6.13 -8.71 1.55
N ASP A 51 -5.73 -9.97 1.74
CA ASP A 51 -5.56 -10.56 3.08
C ASP A 51 -4.49 -9.83 3.93
N LEU A 52 -3.37 -9.43 3.31
CA LEU A 52 -2.32 -8.68 3.98
C LEU A 52 -2.80 -7.28 4.34
N PHE A 53 -3.46 -6.59 3.40
CA PHE A 53 -4.04 -5.27 3.62
C PHE A 53 -5.09 -5.29 4.74
N ASP A 54 -5.98 -6.28 4.73
CA ASP A 54 -7.01 -6.48 5.74
C ASP A 54 -6.41 -6.82 7.11
N SER A 55 -5.26 -7.50 7.16
CA SER A 55 -4.55 -7.77 8.41
C SER A 55 -4.10 -6.48 9.11
N TRP A 56 -3.62 -5.49 8.35
CA TRP A 56 -3.23 -4.18 8.90
C TRP A 56 -4.44 -3.41 9.43
N LEU A 57 -5.55 -3.43 8.69
CA LEU A 57 -6.80 -2.80 9.11
C LEU A 57 -7.35 -3.46 10.38
N SER A 58 -7.30 -4.78 10.47
CA SER A 58 -7.76 -5.52 11.66
C SER A 58 -6.98 -5.12 12.90
N VAL A 59 -5.66 -4.91 12.80
CA VAL A 59 -4.85 -4.46 13.94
C VAL A 59 -5.15 -2.99 14.28
N ALA A 60 -5.26 -2.13 13.27
CA ALA A 60 -5.47 -0.70 13.48
C ALA A 60 -6.86 -0.34 14.04
N LEU A 61 -7.87 -1.19 13.82
CA LEU A 61 -9.26 -0.98 14.25
C LEU A 61 -9.61 -1.69 15.57
N ASN A 62 -8.69 -2.48 16.14
CA ASN A 62 -8.83 -3.09 17.46
C ASN A 62 -8.57 -2.08 18.59
#